data_AF-A0A4Z1D5C3-F1
#
_entry.id   AF-A0A4Z1D5C3-F1
#
_cell.length_a   1.000
_cell.length_b   1.000
_cell.length_c   1.000
_cell.angle_alpha   90.00
_cell.angle_beta   90.00
_cell.angle_gamma   90.00
#
_symmetry.space_group_name_H-M   'P 1'
#
loop_
_entity.id
_entity.type
_entity.pdbx_description
1 polymer ?
#
loop_
_entity_poly.entity_id
_entity_poly.type
_entity_poly.pdbx_seq_one_letter_code
_entity_poly.pdbx_strand_id
1 'polypeptide(L)'
;MALRIGSFAVQWAVRQRRQEPLRRLAESWKGQALWPTLVDIVDSASVHAASASYIHEMLLQWARSSVTAQRLAAVEVCSREFGRQYTVKALRRLRHAAADQDPDVRRALQRAVHELWSEPTARSTLFSYVVTWCGDDATRQAGRETFRALASATDDTASALPVLLTRDGDSGFTPSTTDLTTGWRAVLHGALGLESDDADAAAVRLWLDATRHYPGLLDEVLTILSTAVQDETATSRESPRDRLRAIVRTWAQDPDAGPPPNGFGTPSDAPDRTEVYTKLTQLLDDGLVASFHRKVSESGEVRIPA
;
A
#
# COMPACT_ATOMS: atom_id res chain seq x y z
N MET A 1 9.76 -30.65 18.99
CA MET A 1 9.60 -31.66 17.92
C MET A 1 9.39 -31.03 16.54
N ALA A 2 8.49 -30.04 16.40
CA ALA A 2 8.21 -29.35 15.13
C ALA A 2 9.45 -28.77 14.42
N LEU A 3 10.35 -28.10 15.15
CA LEU A 3 11.61 -27.59 14.59
C LEU A 3 12.42 -28.67 13.87
N ARG A 4 12.58 -29.86 14.49
CA ARG A 4 13.32 -30.98 13.90
C ARG A 4 12.65 -31.48 12.62
N ILE A 5 11.32 -31.59 12.61
CA ILE A 5 10.54 -32.02 11.43
C ILE A 5 10.69 -31.01 10.30
N GLY A 6 10.55 -29.71 10.59
CA GLY A 6 10.69 -28.65 9.59
C GLY A 6 12.12 -28.55 9.04
N SER A 7 13.14 -28.60 9.89
CA SER A 7 14.55 -28.59 9.44
C SER A 7 14.88 -29.80 8.57
N PHE A 8 14.39 -30.99 8.95
CA PHE A 8 14.53 -32.18 8.12
C PHE A 8 13.84 -32.01 6.76
N ALA A 9 12.61 -31.46 6.74
CA ALA A 9 11.88 -31.21 5.51
C ALA A 9 12.61 -30.23 4.58
N VAL A 10 13.21 -29.16 5.12
CA VAL A 10 14.05 -28.23 4.34
C VAL A 10 15.27 -28.95 3.77
N GLN A 11 16.04 -29.66 4.60
CA GLN A 11 17.25 -30.35 4.15
C GLN A 11 16.93 -31.39 3.07
N TRP A 12 15.85 -32.15 3.27
CA TRP A 12 15.37 -33.10 2.28
C TRP A 12 14.95 -32.40 0.99
N ALA A 13 14.17 -31.31 1.07
CA ALA A 13 13.67 -30.60 -0.10
C ALA A 13 14.80 -30.00 -0.94
N VAL A 14 15.79 -29.41 -0.29
CA VAL A 14 16.99 -28.86 -0.94
C VAL A 14 17.79 -29.97 -1.61
N ARG A 15 18.01 -31.10 -0.93
CA ARG A 15 18.82 -32.22 -1.43
C ARG A 15 18.15 -32.97 -2.57
N GLN A 16 16.84 -33.18 -2.49
CA GLN A 16 16.06 -33.92 -3.49
C GLN A 16 15.45 -33.03 -4.57
N ARG A 17 15.58 -31.70 -4.44
CA ARG A 17 14.96 -30.70 -5.33
C ARG A 17 13.44 -30.88 -5.46
N ARG A 18 12.77 -31.27 -4.37
CA ARG A 18 11.32 -31.55 -4.32
C ARG A 18 10.69 -30.86 -3.12
N GLN A 19 9.58 -30.16 -3.35
CA GLN A 19 8.96 -29.29 -2.35
C GLN A 19 7.85 -29.97 -1.55
N GLU A 20 7.47 -31.21 -1.91
CA GLU A 20 6.34 -31.94 -1.34
C GLU A 20 6.31 -31.98 0.20
N PRO A 21 7.42 -32.24 0.93
CA PRO A 21 7.37 -32.22 2.38
C PRO A 21 7.04 -30.84 2.94
N LEU A 22 7.64 -29.78 2.39
CA LEU A 22 7.38 -28.41 2.82
C LEU A 22 5.97 -27.96 2.47
N ARG A 23 5.43 -28.38 1.30
CA ARG A 23 4.03 -28.15 0.93
C ARG A 23 3.07 -28.79 1.92
N ARG A 24 3.29 -30.07 2.27
CA ARG A 24 2.48 -30.79 3.25
C ARG A 24 2.55 -30.15 4.63
N LEU A 25 3.73 -29.66 5.04
CA LEU A 25 3.86 -28.92 6.29
C LEU A 25 3.09 -27.59 6.24
N ALA A 26 3.18 -26.82 5.15
CA ALA A 26 2.41 -25.59 4.99
C ALA A 26 0.91 -25.83 5.09
N GLU A 27 0.39 -26.83 4.37
CA GLU A 27 -1.02 -27.15 4.38
C GLU A 27 -1.49 -27.68 5.74
N SER A 28 -0.73 -28.57 6.37
CA SER A 28 -1.11 -29.15 7.66
C SER A 28 -0.94 -28.19 8.83
N TRP A 29 0.02 -27.27 8.79
CA TRP A 29 0.28 -26.34 9.90
C TRP A 29 -0.44 -25.00 9.74
N LYS A 30 -1.10 -24.72 8.60
CA LYS A 30 -1.92 -23.50 8.43
C LYS A 30 -2.96 -23.41 9.55
N GLY A 31 -3.00 -22.27 10.23
CA GLY A 31 -3.94 -22.02 11.34
C GLY A 31 -3.59 -22.74 12.65
N GLN A 32 -2.47 -23.45 12.72
CA GLN A 32 -2.00 -24.11 13.93
C GLN A 32 -0.88 -23.32 14.61
N ALA A 33 -0.64 -23.58 15.90
CA ALA A 33 0.46 -22.99 16.66
C ALA A 33 1.86 -23.32 16.08
N LEU A 34 1.95 -24.30 15.17
CA LEU A 34 3.18 -24.69 14.49
C LEU A 34 3.51 -23.80 13.28
N TRP A 35 2.56 -23.00 12.80
CA TRP A 35 2.72 -22.15 11.64
C TRP A 35 3.95 -21.22 11.71
N PRO A 36 4.17 -20.46 12.81
CA PRO A 36 5.33 -19.57 12.90
C PRO A 36 6.66 -20.31 12.75
N THR A 37 6.76 -21.53 13.29
CA THR A 37 7.96 -22.37 13.18
C THR A 37 8.26 -22.77 11.73
N LEU A 38 7.25 -23.03 10.89
CA LEU A 38 7.48 -23.26 9.47
C LEU A 38 8.07 -22.03 8.80
N VAL A 39 7.47 -20.86 9.06
CA VAL A 39 7.91 -19.59 8.47
C VAL A 39 9.35 -19.27 8.90
N ASP A 40 9.70 -19.43 10.18
CA ASP A 40 11.06 -19.25 10.70
C ASP A 40 12.09 -20.12 9.98
N ILE A 41 11.75 -21.39 9.78
CA ILE A 41 12.65 -22.37 9.16
C ILE A 41 12.85 -22.07 7.67
N VAL A 42 11.79 -21.70 6.96
CA VAL A 42 11.88 -21.37 5.53
C VAL A 42 12.61 -20.04 5.33
N ASP A 43 12.37 -19.05 6.18
CA ASP A 43 13.07 -17.76 6.17
C ASP A 43 14.58 -17.96 6.41
N SER A 44 14.96 -18.68 7.47
CA SER A 44 16.37 -19.03 7.75
C SER A 44 17.03 -19.78 6.58
N ALA A 45 16.31 -20.72 5.96
CA ALA A 45 16.82 -21.46 4.81
C ALA A 45 16.97 -20.61 3.54
N SER A 46 16.20 -19.53 3.42
CA SER A 46 16.25 -18.62 2.28
C SER A 46 17.51 -17.75 2.28
N VAL A 47 18.05 -17.42 3.45
CA VAL A 47 19.27 -16.61 3.57
C VAL A 47 20.54 -17.45 3.67
N HIS A 48 20.42 -18.75 3.93
CA HIS A 48 21.56 -19.66 4.02
C HIS A 48 22.08 -20.06 2.63
N ALA A 49 23.36 -19.78 2.34
CA ALA A 49 23.97 -19.94 1.01
C ALA A 49 23.75 -21.31 0.34
N ALA A 50 23.79 -22.40 1.11
CA ALA A 50 23.62 -23.75 0.58
C ALA A 50 22.18 -24.07 0.10
N SER A 51 21.18 -23.36 0.60
CA SER A 51 19.75 -23.60 0.34
C SER A 51 19.05 -22.45 -0.37
N ALA A 52 19.59 -21.24 -0.28
CA ALA A 52 18.99 -19.99 -0.75
C ALA A 52 18.43 -20.10 -2.18
N SER A 53 19.25 -20.57 -3.14
CA SER A 53 18.83 -20.67 -4.55
C SER A 53 17.55 -21.50 -4.73
N TYR A 54 17.49 -22.68 -4.10
CA TYR A 54 16.32 -23.55 -4.16
C TYR A 54 15.11 -22.93 -3.46
N ILE A 55 15.30 -22.42 -2.25
CA ILE A 55 14.21 -21.83 -1.45
C ILE A 55 13.65 -20.58 -2.14
N HIS A 56 14.49 -19.76 -2.76
CA HIS A 56 14.04 -18.62 -3.57
C HIS A 56 13.11 -19.08 -4.69
N GLU A 57 13.49 -20.08 -5.48
CA GLU A 57 12.66 -20.59 -6.57
C GLU A 57 11.33 -21.15 -6.05
N MET A 58 11.39 -21.95 -4.97
CA MET A 58 10.21 -22.50 -4.32
C MET A 58 9.25 -21.40 -3.83
N LEU A 59 9.76 -20.37 -3.13
CA LEU A 59 8.94 -19.24 -2.67
C LEU A 59 8.29 -18.47 -3.82
N LEU A 60 8.97 -18.37 -4.98
CA LEU A 60 8.37 -17.75 -6.16
C LEU A 60 7.23 -18.60 -6.74
N GLN A 61 7.39 -19.92 -6.75
CA GLN A 61 6.33 -20.85 -7.15
C GLN A 61 5.15 -20.79 -6.17
N TRP A 62 5.43 -20.73 -4.86
CA TRP A 62 4.40 -20.65 -3.81
C TRP A 62 3.62 -19.34 -3.88
N ALA A 63 4.27 -18.21 -4.16
CA ALA A 63 3.61 -16.92 -4.35
C ALA A 63 2.62 -16.91 -5.53
N ARG A 64 2.80 -17.81 -6.51
CA ARG A 64 1.90 -17.98 -7.68
C ARG A 64 0.92 -19.15 -7.52
N SER A 65 1.07 -19.94 -6.45
CA SER A 65 0.29 -21.15 -6.23
C SER A 65 -1.15 -20.80 -5.90
N SER A 66 -2.12 -21.58 -6.39
CA SER A 66 -3.53 -21.50 -5.97
C SER A 66 -3.76 -21.98 -4.54
N VAL A 67 -2.76 -22.58 -3.89
CA VAL A 67 -2.87 -23.06 -2.51
C VAL A 67 -2.59 -21.93 -1.53
N THR A 68 -3.62 -21.52 -0.78
CA THR A 68 -3.56 -20.42 0.19
C THR A 68 -2.41 -20.56 1.19
N ALA A 69 -2.21 -21.76 1.74
CA ALA A 69 -1.14 -22.00 2.71
C ALA A 69 0.24 -21.70 2.13
N GLN A 70 0.52 -22.14 0.90
CA GLN A 70 1.81 -21.88 0.24
C GLN A 70 1.99 -20.37 0.00
N ARG A 71 0.96 -19.69 -0.49
CA ARG A 71 0.99 -18.26 -0.76
C ARG A 71 1.18 -17.44 0.52
N LEU A 72 0.46 -17.78 1.59
CA LEU A 72 0.59 -17.17 2.92
C LEU A 72 2.02 -17.33 3.46
N ALA A 73 2.59 -18.53 3.40
CA ALA A 73 3.98 -18.75 3.82
C ALA A 73 4.96 -17.92 2.99
N ALA A 74 4.75 -17.81 1.67
CA ALA A 74 5.61 -16.98 0.83
C ALA A 74 5.55 -15.51 1.23
N VAL A 75 4.36 -14.98 1.54
CA VAL A 75 4.18 -13.60 2.01
C VAL A 75 4.85 -13.37 3.36
N GLU A 76 4.63 -14.24 4.34
CA GLU A 76 5.22 -14.09 5.68
C GLU A 76 6.73 -14.30 5.72
N VAL A 77 7.30 -15.12 4.84
CA VAL A 77 8.77 -15.17 4.67
C VAL A 77 9.28 -13.88 4.01
N CYS A 78 8.56 -13.33 3.04
CA CYS A 78 8.95 -12.08 2.37
C CYS A 78 8.94 -10.83 3.26
N SER A 79 8.33 -10.87 4.43
CA SER A 79 8.35 -9.76 5.38
C SER A 79 9.51 -9.80 6.37
N ARG A 80 10.27 -10.89 6.39
CA ARG A 80 11.31 -11.17 7.38
C ARG A 80 12.71 -10.96 6.82
N GLU A 81 13.70 -11.70 7.32
CA GLU A 81 15.10 -11.54 6.96
C GLU A 81 15.34 -11.72 5.45
N PHE A 82 14.60 -12.64 4.81
CA PHE A 82 14.58 -12.75 3.35
C PHE A 82 14.22 -11.43 2.65
N GLY A 83 13.19 -10.74 3.13
CA GLY A 83 12.71 -9.47 2.60
C GLY A 83 13.70 -8.33 2.78
N ARG A 84 14.40 -8.32 3.91
CA ARG A 84 15.45 -7.34 4.23
C ARG A 84 16.68 -7.52 3.33
N GLN A 85 17.15 -8.75 3.17
CA GLN A 85 18.36 -9.03 2.37
C GLN A 85 18.10 -9.02 0.86
N TYR A 86 16.89 -9.38 0.43
CA TYR A 86 16.53 -9.54 -0.97
C TYR A 86 15.24 -8.82 -1.34
N THR A 87 15.12 -7.54 -0.99
CA THR A 87 13.91 -6.72 -1.13
C THR A 87 13.26 -6.83 -2.51
N VAL A 88 14.03 -6.68 -3.59
CA VAL A 88 13.50 -6.81 -4.97
C VAL A 88 12.87 -8.18 -5.22
N LYS A 89 13.47 -9.26 -4.70
CA LYS A 89 12.94 -10.62 -4.83
C LYS A 89 11.67 -10.78 -4.00
N ALA A 90 11.64 -10.25 -2.78
CA ALA A 90 10.46 -10.28 -1.94
C ALA A 90 9.29 -9.52 -2.58
N LEU A 91 9.51 -8.29 -3.04
CA LEU A 91 8.50 -7.48 -3.71
C LEU A 91 7.90 -8.18 -4.94
N ARG A 92 8.73 -8.85 -5.76
CA ARG A 92 8.23 -9.64 -6.89
C ARG A 92 7.28 -10.76 -6.46
N ARG A 93 7.51 -11.39 -5.30
CA ARG A 93 6.65 -12.45 -4.75
C ARG A 93 5.37 -11.87 -4.14
N LEU A 94 5.50 -10.78 -3.38
CA LEU A 94 4.36 -10.04 -2.85
C LEU A 94 3.42 -9.59 -3.98
N ARG A 95 3.96 -9.10 -5.10
CA ARG A 95 3.19 -8.78 -6.31
C ARG A 95 2.34 -9.95 -6.80
N HIS A 96 2.92 -11.15 -6.86
CA HIS A 96 2.19 -12.35 -7.29
C HIS A 96 1.12 -12.77 -6.28
N ALA A 97 1.43 -12.65 -4.98
CA ALA A 97 0.49 -13.01 -3.93
C ALA A 97 -0.69 -12.03 -3.82
N ALA A 98 -0.48 -10.77 -4.19
CA ALA A 98 -1.47 -9.71 -4.08
C ALA A 98 -2.66 -9.82 -5.06
N ALA A 99 -2.59 -10.76 -6.01
CA ALA A 99 -3.75 -11.12 -6.82
C ALA A 99 -4.76 -12.04 -6.07
N ASP A 100 -4.42 -12.52 -4.87
CA ASP A 100 -5.34 -13.31 -4.04
C ASP A 100 -6.50 -12.46 -3.51
N GLN A 101 -7.67 -13.09 -3.39
CA GLN A 101 -8.82 -12.55 -2.69
C GLN A 101 -8.94 -13.11 -1.26
N ASP A 102 -8.11 -14.09 -0.89
CA ASP A 102 -8.11 -14.69 0.45
C ASP A 102 -7.73 -13.64 1.52
N PRO A 103 -8.57 -13.49 2.57
CA PRO A 103 -8.37 -12.45 3.58
C PRO A 103 -7.11 -12.66 4.43
N ASP A 104 -6.66 -13.90 4.66
CA ASP A 104 -5.44 -14.16 5.45
C ASP A 104 -4.21 -13.69 4.67
N VAL A 105 -4.19 -13.99 3.36
CA VAL A 105 -3.11 -13.55 2.46
C VAL A 105 -3.08 -12.02 2.35
N ARG A 106 -4.23 -11.37 2.20
CA ARG A 106 -4.30 -9.88 2.16
C ARG A 106 -3.80 -9.24 3.46
N ARG A 107 -4.21 -9.74 4.62
CA ARG A 107 -3.72 -9.24 5.92
C ARG A 107 -2.22 -9.47 6.09
N ALA A 108 -1.72 -10.63 5.69
CA ALA A 108 -0.28 -10.91 5.71
C ALA A 108 0.49 -9.99 4.76
N LEU A 109 -0.06 -9.70 3.58
CA LEU A 109 0.55 -8.78 2.62
C LEU A 109 0.64 -7.36 3.18
N GLN A 110 -0.44 -6.88 3.81
CA GLN A 110 -0.44 -5.57 4.47
C GLN A 110 0.62 -5.51 5.58
N ARG A 111 0.69 -6.51 6.46
CA ARG A 111 1.76 -6.60 7.48
C ARG A 111 3.15 -6.61 6.86
N ALA A 112 3.33 -7.39 5.78
CA ALA A 112 4.62 -7.49 5.10
C ALA A 112 5.11 -6.15 4.55
N VAL A 113 4.19 -5.36 4.01
CA VAL A 113 4.49 -4.02 3.49
C VAL A 113 4.89 -3.07 4.61
N HIS A 114 4.20 -3.12 5.75
CA HIS A 114 4.56 -2.30 6.92
C HIS A 114 5.92 -2.69 7.49
N GLU A 115 6.19 -3.99 7.62
CA GLU A 115 7.49 -4.50 8.09
C GLU A 115 8.62 -4.05 7.14
N LEU A 116 8.43 -4.17 5.82
CA LEU A 116 9.41 -3.68 4.84
C LEU A 116 9.54 -2.15 4.83
N TRP A 117 8.47 -1.40 5.12
CA TRP A 117 8.54 0.06 5.22
C TRP A 117 9.32 0.55 6.45
N SER A 118 9.23 -0.22 7.54
CA SER A 118 9.98 0.09 8.77
C SER A 118 11.51 0.04 8.55
N GLU A 119 11.97 -0.68 7.51
CA GLU A 119 13.38 -0.77 7.12
C GLU A 119 13.79 0.39 6.21
N PRO A 120 14.63 1.35 6.69
CA PRO A 120 14.96 2.57 5.94
C PRO A 120 15.55 2.31 4.54
N THR A 121 16.39 1.28 4.42
CA THR A 121 17.07 0.91 3.17
C THR A 121 16.12 0.31 2.13
N ALA A 122 14.96 -0.20 2.55
CA ALA A 122 13.96 -0.81 1.66
C ALA A 122 12.91 0.18 1.16
N ARG A 123 12.68 1.31 1.87
CA ARG A 123 11.60 2.29 1.61
C ARG A 123 11.52 2.72 0.14
N SER A 124 12.64 3.19 -0.43
CA SER A 124 12.68 3.68 -1.83
C SER A 124 12.29 2.58 -2.83
N THR A 125 12.86 1.38 -2.67
CA THR A 125 12.58 0.25 -3.57
C THR A 125 11.15 -0.25 -3.41
N LEU A 126 10.66 -0.39 -2.18
CA LEU A 126 9.28 -0.77 -1.89
C LEU A 126 8.31 0.22 -2.53
N PHE A 127 8.51 1.52 -2.29
CA PHE A 127 7.60 2.55 -2.78
C PHE A 127 7.53 2.60 -4.30
N SER A 128 8.68 2.53 -4.99
CA SER A 128 8.73 2.47 -6.45
C SER A 128 7.93 1.28 -7.02
N TYR A 129 8.00 0.11 -6.38
CA TYR A 129 7.21 -1.06 -6.78
C TYR A 129 5.71 -0.85 -6.55
N VAL A 130 5.33 -0.29 -5.40
CA VAL A 130 3.92 0.01 -5.09
C VAL A 130 3.32 0.96 -6.12
N VAL A 131 4.02 2.03 -6.46
CA VAL A 131 3.61 3.00 -7.49
C VAL A 131 3.50 2.33 -8.86
N THR A 132 4.47 1.49 -9.22
CA THR A 132 4.42 0.70 -10.45
C THR A 132 3.19 -0.20 -10.50
N TRP A 133 2.82 -0.85 -9.37
CA TRP A 133 1.63 -1.71 -9.31
C TRP A 133 0.34 -0.91 -9.44
N CYS A 134 0.30 0.31 -8.89
CA CYS A 134 -0.83 1.22 -9.04
C CYS A 134 -1.11 1.60 -10.50
N GLY A 135 -0.07 1.64 -11.34
CA GLY A 135 -0.19 2.00 -12.76
C GLY A 135 -0.47 0.83 -13.72
N ASP A 136 -0.29 -0.42 -13.29
CA ASP A 136 -0.43 -1.62 -14.15
C ASP A 136 -1.77 -2.32 -13.89
N ASP A 137 -2.62 -2.44 -14.92
CA ASP A 137 -3.95 -3.05 -14.87
C ASP A 137 -3.97 -4.41 -14.17
N ALA A 138 -2.96 -5.26 -14.42
CA ALA A 138 -2.90 -6.61 -13.87
C ALA A 138 -2.64 -6.61 -12.35
N THR A 139 -2.11 -5.51 -11.82
CA THR A 139 -1.75 -5.38 -10.40
C THR A 139 -2.33 -4.15 -9.72
N ARG A 140 -3.24 -3.43 -10.39
CA ARG A 140 -3.79 -2.18 -9.90
C ARG A 140 -4.47 -2.33 -8.54
N GLN A 141 -5.24 -3.39 -8.34
CA GLN A 141 -5.93 -3.66 -7.07
C GLN A 141 -4.92 -3.91 -5.94
N ALA A 142 -3.89 -4.72 -6.20
CA ALA A 142 -2.81 -4.98 -5.26
C ALA A 142 -2.05 -3.70 -4.90
N GLY A 143 -1.73 -2.87 -5.91
CA GLY A 143 -1.09 -1.57 -5.75
C GLY A 143 -1.93 -0.64 -4.88
N ARG A 144 -3.23 -0.51 -5.19
CA ARG A 144 -4.19 0.27 -4.40
C ARG A 144 -4.22 -0.16 -2.94
N GLU A 145 -4.42 -1.45 -2.67
CA GLU A 145 -4.51 -1.95 -1.29
C GLU A 145 -3.21 -1.72 -0.51
N THR A 146 -2.08 -1.91 -1.17
CA THR A 146 -0.74 -1.71 -0.60
C THR A 146 -0.46 -0.24 -0.34
N PHE A 147 -0.74 0.63 -1.31
CA PHE A 147 -0.59 2.07 -1.17
C PHE A 147 -1.49 2.61 -0.06
N ARG A 148 -2.75 2.19 -0.02
CA ARG A 148 -3.68 2.58 1.06
C ARG A 148 -3.18 2.16 2.43
N ALA A 149 -2.64 0.95 2.55
CA ALA A 149 -2.06 0.47 3.79
C ALA A 149 -0.94 1.39 4.27
N LEU A 150 -0.02 1.79 3.39
CA LEU A 150 1.02 2.77 3.70
C LEU A 150 0.46 4.17 3.99
N ALA A 151 -0.52 4.63 3.22
CA ALA A 151 -1.14 5.94 3.40
C ALA A 151 -1.92 6.04 4.72
N SER A 152 -2.38 4.91 5.26
CA SER A 152 -3.11 4.83 6.54
C SER A 152 -2.19 4.52 7.72
N ALA A 153 -0.94 4.16 7.47
CA ALA A 153 0.04 3.90 8.52
C ALA A 153 0.55 5.21 9.09
N THR A 154 0.70 5.28 10.42
CA THR A 154 1.28 6.41 11.13
C THR A 154 2.60 6.03 11.76
N ASP A 155 3.47 7.01 11.98
CA ASP A 155 4.70 6.81 12.73
C ASP A 155 4.39 6.56 14.21
N ASP A 156 5.11 5.63 14.86
CA ASP A 156 4.97 5.36 16.30
C ASP A 156 5.31 6.60 17.15
N THR A 157 6.20 7.46 16.65
CA THR A 157 6.61 8.71 17.30
C THR A 157 5.68 9.88 17.00
N ALA A 158 4.93 9.80 15.90
CA ALA A 158 4.01 10.84 15.44
C ALA A 158 2.70 10.20 14.95
N SER A 159 1.85 9.82 15.91
CA SER A 159 0.60 9.09 15.65
C SER A 159 -0.43 9.84 14.81
N ALA A 160 -0.22 11.13 14.53
CA ALA A 160 -1.05 11.96 13.66
C ALA A 160 -0.43 12.20 12.27
N LEU A 161 0.78 11.71 12.01
CA LEU A 161 1.51 11.89 10.77
C LEU A 161 1.56 10.56 9.98
N PRO A 162 0.92 10.50 8.80
CA PRO A 162 1.09 9.38 7.89
C PRO A 162 2.55 9.13 7.55
N VAL A 163 2.98 7.87 7.55
CA VAL A 163 4.40 7.51 7.28
C VAL A 163 4.89 7.94 5.90
N LEU A 164 3.97 8.11 4.94
CA LEU A 164 4.29 8.61 3.59
C LEU A 164 4.56 10.12 3.55
N LEU A 165 4.16 10.85 4.59
CA LEU A 165 4.41 12.29 4.76
C LEU A 165 5.55 12.57 5.74
N THR A 166 6.07 11.54 6.42
CA THR A 166 7.23 11.67 7.31
C THR A 166 8.46 12.08 6.49
N ARG A 167 9.08 13.19 6.89
CA ARG A 167 10.33 13.68 6.32
C ARG A 167 11.48 13.37 7.26
N ASP A 168 11.78 12.08 7.40
CA ASP A 168 12.90 11.61 8.21
C ASP A 168 14.23 11.99 7.55
N GLY A 169 15.02 12.83 8.21
CA GLY A 169 16.40 13.12 7.80
C GLY A 169 17.31 11.87 7.83
N ASP A 170 16.97 10.85 8.64
CA ASP A 170 17.82 9.68 8.86
C ASP A 170 17.65 8.55 7.82
N SER A 171 16.55 8.53 7.06
CA SER A 171 16.33 7.51 6.02
C SER A 171 16.59 7.99 4.60
N GLY A 172 16.69 9.30 4.39
CA GLY A 172 17.04 9.93 3.10
C GLY A 172 16.03 9.72 1.97
N PHE A 173 14.91 9.02 2.20
CA PHE A 173 13.87 8.80 1.19
C PHE A 173 12.60 9.59 1.53
N THR A 174 12.17 10.42 0.59
CA THR A 174 10.89 11.11 0.63
C THR A 174 10.14 10.77 -0.66
N PRO A 175 8.92 10.19 -0.57
CA PRO A 175 8.06 9.97 -1.73
C PRO A 175 7.89 11.25 -2.55
N SER A 176 7.98 11.16 -3.88
CA SER A 176 7.72 12.31 -4.74
C SER A 176 6.21 12.62 -4.79
N THR A 177 5.85 13.90 -4.94
CA THR A 177 4.45 14.33 -5.10
C THR A 177 3.76 13.61 -6.27
N THR A 178 4.48 13.36 -7.37
CA THR A 178 3.99 12.64 -8.55
C THR A 178 3.65 11.17 -8.24
N ASP A 179 4.51 10.50 -7.47
CA ASP A 179 4.30 9.11 -7.08
C ASP A 179 3.15 8.97 -6.07
N LEU A 180 3.08 9.88 -5.10
CA LEU A 180 1.96 9.97 -4.15
C LEU A 180 0.64 10.21 -4.89
N THR A 181 0.63 11.08 -5.90
CA THR A 181 -0.53 11.34 -6.76
C THR A 181 -0.94 10.07 -7.51
N THR A 182 0.01 9.29 -8.01
CA THR A 182 -0.26 8.02 -8.72
C THR A 182 -0.90 6.99 -7.80
N GLY A 183 -0.41 6.86 -6.57
CA GLY A 183 -1.02 5.98 -5.57
C GLY A 183 -2.43 6.42 -5.16
N TRP A 184 -2.62 7.72 -4.90
CA TRP A 184 -3.94 8.26 -4.57
C TRP A 184 -4.94 8.12 -5.72
N ARG A 185 -4.49 8.25 -6.97
CA ARG A 185 -5.31 7.96 -8.15
C ARG A 185 -5.80 6.51 -8.12
N ALA A 186 -4.93 5.54 -7.84
CA ALA A 186 -5.35 4.14 -7.75
C ALA A 186 -6.38 3.89 -6.63
N VAL A 187 -6.28 4.62 -5.51
CA VAL A 187 -7.25 4.54 -4.40
C VAL A 187 -8.60 5.17 -4.78
N LEU A 188 -8.59 6.43 -5.21
CA LEU A 188 -9.81 7.21 -5.45
C LEU A 188 -10.58 6.76 -6.69
N HIS A 189 -9.88 6.24 -7.70
CA HIS A 189 -10.49 5.67 -8.92
C HIS A 189 -10.89 4.20 -8.76
N GLY A 190 -10.50 3.55 -7.65
CA GLY A 190 -10.81 2.14 -7.40
C GLY A 190 -12.27 1.95 -6.96
N ALA A 191 -13.09 1.31 -7.78
CA ALA A 191 -14.50 1.04 -7.49
C ALA A 191 -14.71 -0.40 -7.04
N LEU A 192 -14.62 -0.70 -5.73
CA LEU A 192 -15.00 -2.03 -5.23
C LEU A 192 -15.44 -2.01 -3.75
N GLY A 193 -16.75 -2.06 -3.51
CA GLY A 193 -17.36 -2.51 -2.25
C GLY A 193 -17.33 -1.53 -1.07
N LEU A 194 -18.41 -1.55 -0.29
CA LEU A 194 -18.64 -0.65 0.86
C LEU A 194 -17.47 -0.67 1.88
N GLU A 195 -16.91 -1.84 2.19
CA GLU A 195 -15.80 -1.96 3.14
C GLU A 195 -14.50 -1.30 2.64
N SER A 196 -14.25 -1.32 1.33
CA SER A 196 -13.09 -0.65 0.78
C SER A 196 -13.30 0.86 0.72
N ASP A 197 -14.54 1.30 0.53
CA ASP A 197 -14.88 2.72 0.49
C ASP A 197 -14.67 3.38 1.85
N ASP A 198 -15.01 2.69 2.95
CA ASP A 198 -14.76 3.16 4.31
C ASP A 198 -13.26 3.26 4.62
N ALA A 199 -12.46 2.26 4.22
CA ALA A 199 -11.02 2.27 4.44
C ALA A 199 -10.30 3.35 3.61
N ASP A 200 -10.74 3.59 2.38
CA ASP A 200 -10.22 4.67 1.54
C ASP A 200 -10.56 6.04 2.15
N ALA A 201 -11.80 6.21 2.64
CA ALA A 201 -12.23 7.43 3.31
C ALA A 201 -11.43 7.69 4.60
N ALA A 202 -11.16 6.64 5.40
CA ALA A 202 -10.35 6.74 6.60
C ALA A 202 -8.92 7.22 6.28
N ALA A 203 -8.30 6.68 5.22
CA ALA A 203 -6.97 7.11 4.78
C ALA A 203 -6.94 8.59 4.37
N VAL A 204 -7.94 9.05 3.61
CA VAL A 204 -8.06 10.46 3.21
C VAL A 204 -8.23 11.36 4.43
N ARG A 205 -9.10 10.98 5.37
CA ARG A 205 -9.35 11.73 6.62
C ARG A 205 -8.08 11.87 7.44
N LEU A 206 -7.30 10.78 7.57
CA LEU A 206 -6.02 10.80 8.27
C LEU A 206 -5.05 11.83 7.66
N TRP A 207 -4.96 11.90 6.34
CA TRP A 207 -4.11 12.89 5.66
C TRP A 207 -4.60 14.32 5.87
N LEU A 208 -5.92 14.55 5.84
CA LEU A 208 -6.49 15.87 6.13
C LEU A 208 -6.27 16.28 7.59
N ASP A 209 -6.45 15.36 8.55
CA ASP A 209 -6.16 15.62 9.95
C ASP A 209 -4.65 15.88 10.17
N ALA A 210 -3.77 15.23 9.41
CA ALA A 210 -2.34 15.52 9.45
C ALA A 210 -2.03 16.96 9.03
N THR A 211 -2.71 17.53 8.03
CA THR A 211 -2.52 18.95 7.65
C THR A 211 -2.88 19.94 8.76
N ARG A 212 -3.76 19.53 9.69
CA ARG A 212 -4.12 20.36 10.85
C ARG A 212 -3.05 20.34 11.93
N HIS A 213 -2.42 19.19 12.15
CA HIS A 213 -1.34 19.04 13.12
C HIS A 213 0.00 19.56 12.57
N TYR A 214 0.16 19.53 11.23
CA TYR A 214 1.37 19.93 10.52
C TYR A 214 1.01 20.89 9.37
N PRO A 215 0.76 22.19 9.65
CA PRO A 215 0.29 23.15 8.64
C PRO A 215 1.20 23.30 7.41
N GLY A 216 2.51 23.07 7.56
CA GLY A 216 3.46 23.09 6.45
C GLY A 216 3.24 22.02 5.38
N LEU A 217 2.41 21.01 5.63
CA LEU A 217 2.03 19.96 4.68
C LEU A 217 0.74 20.27 3.91
N LEU A 218 0.01 21.34 4.28
CA LEU A 218 -1.32 21.64 3.75
C LEU A 218 -1.31 21.74 2.22
N ASP A 219 -0.45 22.59 1.66
CA ASP A 219 -0.42 22.82 0.20
C ASP A 219 -0.03 21.56 -0.58
N GLU A 220 0.89 20.77 -0.05
CA GLU A 220 1.33 19.53 -0.67
C GLU A 220 0.20 18.49 -0.69
N VAL A 221 -0.43 18.22 0.45
CA VAL A 221 -1.52 17.24 0.57
C VAL A 221 -2.69 17.63 -0.33
N LEU A 222 -3.10 18.90 -0.31
CA LEU A 222 -4.19 19.38 -1.15
C LEU A 222 -3.85 19.27 -2.64
N THR A 223 -2.62 19.57 -3.04
CA THR A 223 -2.15 19.42 -4.43
C THR A 223 -2.17 17.96 -4.86
N ILE A 224 -1.68 17.04 -4.03
CA ILE A 224 -1.66 15.60 -4.33
C ILE A 224 -3.08 15.08 -4.53
N LEU A 225 -3.97 15.33 -3.56
CA LEU A 225 -5.35 14.82 -3.59
C LEU A 225 -6.16 15.42 -4.74
N SER A 226 -6.03 16.73 -4.99
CA SER A 226 -6.72 17.38 -6.11
C SER A 226 -6.20 16.91 -7.47
N THR A 227 -4.88 16.74 -7.64
CA THR A 227 -4.29 16.24 -8.89
C THR A 227 -4.63 14.76 -9.14
N ALA A 228 -4.77 13.97 -8.08
CA ALA A 228 -5.12 12.55 -8.20
C ALA A 228 -6.48 12.37 -8.90
N VAL A 229 -7.44 13.27 -8.66
CA VAL A 229 -8.82 13.20 -9.19
C VAL A 229 -9.06 13.95 -10.51
N GLN A 230 -8.05 14.63 -11.06
CA GLN A 230 -8.17 15.39 -12.32
C GLN A 230 -8.20 14.52 -13.58
N ASP A 231 -7.92 13.22 -13.47
CA ASP A 231 -7.87 12.31 -14.62
C ASP A 231 -9.25 11.67 -14.89
N GLU A 232 -9.88 12.07 -16.00
CA GLU A 232 -11.20 11.63 -16.45
C GLU A 232 -11.16 10.35 -17.30
N THR A 233 -9.99 9.72 -17.47
CA THR A 233 -9.86 8.50 -18.28
C THR A 233 -10.49 7.26 -17.64
N ALA A 234 -10.95 7.34 -16.39
CA ALA A 234 -11.65 6.24 -15.74
C ALA A 234 -13.13 6.20 -16.12
N THR A 235 -13.52 5.11 -16.78
CA THR A 235 -14.88 4.59 -16.91
C THR A 235 -15.48 4.13 -15.56
N SER A 236 -15.14 4.81 -14.46
CA SER A 236 -15.68 4.54 -13.14
C SER A 236 -17.16 4.95 -13.09
N ARG A 237 -17.96 4.16 -12.38
CA ARG A 237 -19.40 4.41 -12.19
C ARG A 237 -19.66 5.66 -11.33
N GLU A 238 -18.69 6.03 -10.50
CA GLU A 238 -18.68 7.23 -9.68
C GLU A 238 -17.45 8.08 -10.02
N SER A 239 -17.66 9.38 -10.15
CA SER A 239 -16.61 10.37 -10.37
C SER A 239 -15.66 10.39 -9.16
N PRO A 240 -14.34 10.12 -9.34
CA PRO A 240 -13.35 10.16 -8.24
C PRO A 240 -13.33 11.50 -7.51
N ARG A 241 -13.64 12.58 -8.24
CA ARG A 241 -13.79 13.93 -7.70
C ARG A 241 -14.98 14.05 -6.75
N ASP A 242 -16.15 13.53 -7.14
CA ASP A 242 -17.35 13.60 -6.31
C ASP A 242 -17.21 12.73 -5.06
N ARG A 243 -16.53 11.58 -5.20
CA ARG A 243 -16.15 10.73 -4.09
C ARG A 243 -15.23 11.45 -3.09
N LEU A 244 -14.17 12.09 -3.57
CA LEU A 244 -13.28 12.88 -2.72
C LEU A 244 -14.06 14.01 -2.01
N ARG A 245 -14.94 14.72 -2.73
CA ARG A 245 -15.81 15.75 -2.14
C ARG A 245 -16.71 15.21 -1.05
N ALA A 246 -17.34 14.05 -1.25
CA ALA A 246 -18.20 13.43 -0.25
C ALA A 246 -17.43 13.08 1.03
N ILE A 247 -16.22 12.53 0.88
CA ILE A 247 -15.33 12.20 2.01
C ILE A 247 -14.96 13.47 2.78
N VAL A 248 -14.49 14.51 2.10
CA VAL A 248 -14.01 15.75 2.72
C VAL A 248 -15.17 16.51 3.36
N ARG A 249 -16.36 16.53 2.73
CA ARG A 249 -17.56 17.13 3.31
C ARG A 249 -17.95 16.45 4.62
N THR A 250 -17.95 15.11 4.63
CA THR A 250 -18.27 14.33 5.84
C THR A 250 -17.25 14.62 6.94
N TRP A 251 -15.96 14.67 6.59
CA TRP A 251 -14.88 15.03 7.53
C TRP A 251 -15.01 16.43 8.10
N ALA A 252 -15.35 17.43 7.27
CA ALA A 252 -15.51 18.81 7.70
C ALA A 252 -16.74 19.01 8.62
N GLN A 253 -17.77 18.18 8.45
CA GLN A 253 -19.00 18.22 9.23
C GLN A 253 -18.92 17.42 10.53
N ASP A 254 -17.91 16.57 10.70
CA ASP A 254 -17.75 15.72 11.89
C ASP A 254 -17.21 16.56 13.07
N PRO A 255 -18.03 16.83 14.11
CA PRO A 255 -17.62 17.61 15.26
C PRO A 255 -16.88 16.76 16.32
N ASP A 256 -16.91 15.42 16.19
CA ASP A 256 -16.50 14.45 17.22
C ASP A 256 -15.19 13.72 16.90
N ALA A 257 -14.53 14.03 15.78
CA ALA A 257 -13.12 13.70 15.60
C ALA A 257 -12.27 14.61 16.50
N GLY A 258 -12.35 14.32 17.80
CA GLY A 258 -11.57 14.92 18.88
C GLY A 258 -10.07 14.69 18.68
N PRO A 259 -9.23 15.30 19.53
CA PRO A 259 -7.79 15.17 19.43
C PRO A 259 -7.40 13.69 19.40
N PRO A 260 -6.35 13.30 18.65
CA PRO A 260 -5.91 11.92 18.59
C PRO A 260 -5.73 11.35 20.00
N PRO A 261 -5.87 10.03 20.19
CA PRO A 261 -5.91 9.38 21.51
C PRO A 261 -4.68 9.67 22.40
N ASN A 262 -3.62 10.25 21.84
CA ASN A 262 -2.37 10.58 22.50
C ASN A 262 -2.10 12.10 22.50
N GLY A 263 -2.94 12.90 23.16
CA GLY A 263 -2.54 14.12 23.90
C GLY A 263 -1.79 15.27 23.19
N PHE A 264 -1.52 15.22 21.90
CA PHE A 264 -0.98 16.37 21.16
C PHE A 264 -2.14 17.32 20.86
N GLY A 265 -2.25 18.40 21.64
CA GLY A 265 -3.19 19.47 21.37
C GLY A 265 -2.98 19.99 19.95
N THR A 266 -4.07 20.25 19.24
CA THR A 266 -4.02 20.89 17.93
C THR A 266 -3.29 22.24 18.09
N PRO A 267 -2.29 22.58 17.25
CA PRO A 267 -1.60 23.86 17.35
C PRO A 267 -2.60 25.03 17.35
N SER A 268 -2.30 26.11 18.07
CA SER A 268 -3.16 27.31 18.11
C SER A 268 -3.37 27.95 16.74
N ASP A 269 -2.53 27.62 15.75
CA ASP A 269 -2.56 28.10 14.37
C ASP A 269 -2.96 26.98 13.38
N ALA A 270 -3.64 25.94 13.87
CA ALA A 270 -4.10 24.85 13.02
C ALA A 270 -5.24 25.33 12.12
N PRO A 271 -5.19 25.05 10.81
CA PRO A 271 -6.26 25.43 9.89
C PRO A 271 -7.58 24.79 10.33
N ASP A 272 -8.66 25.57 10.21
CA ASP A 272 -10.00 25.06 10.48
C ASP A 272 -10.40 24.04 9.41
N ARG A 273 -11.18 23.02 9.79
CA ARG A 273 -11.68 22.02 8.83
C ARG A 273 -12.46 22.67 7.69
N THR A 274 -13.22 23.73 7.99
CA THR A 274 -13.97 24.51 6.99
C THR A 274 -13.05 25.21 6.00
N GLU A 275 -11.89 25.71 6.45
CA GLU A 275 -10.90 26.36 5.61
C GLU A 275 -10.25 25.33 4.65
N VAL A 276 -9.82 24.19 5.19
CA VAL A 276 -9.25 23.09 4.40
C VAL A 276 -10.26 22.58 3.35
N TYR A 277 -11.53 22.40 3.74
CA TYR A 277 -12.61 22.02 2.84
C TYR A 277 -12.82 23.03 1.72
N THR A 278 -12.89 24.33 2.05
CA THR A 278 -13.10 25.41 1.07
C THR A 278 -11.96 25.43 0.06
N LYS A 279 -10.71 25.40 0.54
CA LYS A 279 -9.52 25.42 -0.30
C LYS A 279 -9.44 24.21 -1.22
N LEU A 280 -9.70 23.00 -0.70
CA LEU A 280 -9.73 21.80 -1.53
C LEU A 280 -10.85 21.86 -2.57
N THR A 281 -12.04 22.29 -2.20
CA THR A 281 -13.18 22.40 -3.12
C THR A 281 -12.89 23.37 -4.26
N GLN A 282 -12.26 24.51 -3.95
CA GLN A 282 -11.81 25.49 -4.94
C GLN A 282 -10.78 24.88 -5.90
N LEU A 283 -9.76 24.18 -5.39
CA LEU A 283 -8.77 23.50 -6.25
C LEU A 283 -9.41 22.46 -7.18
N LEU A 284 -10.43 21.75 -6.72
CA LEU A 284 -11.19 20.85 -7.56
C LEU A 284 -11.93 21.64 -8.66
N ASP A 285 -12.64 22.72 -8.31
CA ASP A 285 -13.37 23.57 -9.27
C ASP A 285 -12.46 24.22 -10.32
N ASP A 286 -11.34 24.79 -9.92
CA ASP A 286 -10.35 25.36 -10.84
C ASP A 286 -9.79 24.29 -11.79
N GLY A 287 -9.52 23.09 -11.28
CA GLY A 287 -9.10 21.95 -12.09
C GLY A 287 -10.15 21.53 -13.14
N LEU A 288 -11.45 21.66 -12.83
CA LEU A 288 -12.53 21.38 -13.78
C LEU A 288 -12.49 22.37 -14.94
N VAL A 289 -12.41 23.66 -14.62
CA VAL A 289 -12.37 24.74 -15.60
C VAL A 289 -11.15 24.58 -16.52
N ALA A 290 -9.98 24.27 -15.96
CA ALA A 290 -8.77 24.01 -16.73
C ALA A 290 -8.90 22.78 -17.66
N SER A 291 -9.48 21.68 -17.18
CA SER A 291 -9.71 20.47 -17.99
C SER A 291 -10.72 20.70 -19.12
N PHE A 292 -11.78 21.47 -18.86
CA PHE A 292 -12.78 21.86 -19.84
C PHE A 292 -12.17 22.74 -20.94
N HIS A 293 -11.39 23.76 -20.58
CA HIS A 293 -10.69 24.61 -21.56
C HIS A 293 -9.75 23.80 -22.44
N ARG A 294 -8.99 22.86 -21.86
CA ARG A 294 -8.10 21.97 -22.63
C ARG A 294 -8.88 21.14 -23.66
N LYS A 295 -9.99 20.52 -23.26
CA LYS A 295 -10.84 19.74 -24.17
C LYS A 295 -11.45 20.58 -25.29
N VAL A 296 -11.89 21.81 -24.99
CA VAL A 296 -12.43 22.73 -26.00
C VAL A 296 -11.35 23.13 -27.01
N SER A 297 -10.12 23.38 -26.55
CA SER A 297 -8.98 23.65 -27.42
C SER A 297 -8.60 22.44 -28.29
N GLU A 298 -8.50 21.25 -27.71
CA GLU A 298 -8.18 20.00 -28.44
C GLU A 298 -9.29 19.60 -29.44
N SER A 299 -10.56 19.83 -29.11
CA SER A 299 -11.70 19.54 -30.00
C SER A 299 -11.86 20.60 -31.10
N GLY A 300 -11.37 21.81 -30.88
CA GLY A 300 -11.37 22.90 -31.85
C GLY A 300 -10.31 22.77 -32.95
N GLU A 301 -9.28 21.93 -32.75
CA GLU A 301 -8.24 21.64 -33.74
C GLU A 301 -8.61 20.52 -34.74
N VAL A 302 -9.72 19.80 -34.52
CA VAL A 302 -10.17 18.71 -35.41
C VAL A 302 -11.23 19.19 -36.40
N ARG A 303 -10.78 19.89 -37.46
CA ARG A 303 -11.32 20.01 -38.86
C ARG A 303 -10.71 21.28 -39.47
N ILE A 304 -9.96 21.22 -40.57
CA ILE A 304 -10.44 20.94 -41.93
C ILE A 304 -9.41 20.11 -42.73
N PRO A 305 -9.72 18.89 -43.21
CA PRO A 305 -8.96 18.31 -44.31
C PRO A 305 -9.33 19.03 -45.62
N ALA A 306 -8.30 19.49 -46.34
CA ALA A 306 -8.39 20.10 -47.66
C ALA A 306 -8.86 19.11 -48.73
#